data_AF-A0A943A3K1-F1
#
_entry.id   AF-A0A943A3K1-F1
#
_cell.length_a   1.000
_cell.length_b   1.000
_cell.length_c   1.000
_cell.angle_alpha   90.00
_cell.angle_beta   90.00
_cell.angle_gamma   90.00
#
_symmetry.space_group_name_H-M   'P 1'
#
loop_
_entity.id
_entity.type
_entity.pdbx_description
1 polymer ?
#
loop_
_entity_poly.entity_id
_entity_poly.type
_entity_poly.pdbx_seq_one_letter_code
_entity_poly.pdbx_strand_id
1 'polypeptide(L)' 'MLRITDLKIDNKSLGDKFLLVDISPAYEYKDGERQDTVSGYKYNSSYEK' A
#
# COMPACT_ATOMS: atom_id res chain seq x y z
N MET A 1 -21.51 -17.25 -16.74
CA MET A 1 -21.25 -15.80 -16.85
C MET A 1 -20.75 -15.31 -15.51
N LEU A 2 -19.51 -14.81 -15.44
CA LEU A 2 -18.90 -14.29 -14.22
C LEU A 2 -19.59 -12.97 -13.82
N ARG A 3 -19.98 -12.82 -12.55
CA ARG A 3 -20.51 -11.55 -12.01
C ARG A 3 -19.37 -10.81 -11.31
N ILE A 4 -19.38 -9.48 -11.39
CA ILE A 4 -18.31 -8.66 -10.78
C ILE A 4 -18.24 -8.83 -9.25
N THR A 5 -19.34 -9.20 -8.61
CA THR A 5 -19.42 -9.52 -7.17
C THR A 5 -18.71 -10.82 -6.80
N ASP A 6 -18.47 -11.70 -7.78
CA ASP A 6 -17.81 -12.98 -7.56
C ASP A 6 -16.27 -12.84 -7.63
N LEU A 7 -15.77 -11.65 -8.01
CA LEU A 7 -14.35 -11.33 -8.01
C LEU A 7 -13.90 -11.02 -6.59
N LYS A 8 -13.25 -12.00 -5.94
CA LYS A 8 -12.53 -11.80 -4.70
C LYS A 8 -11.04 -11.69 -4.99
N ILE A 9 -10.42 -10.60 -4.55
CA ILE A 9 -8.96 -10.54 -4.46
C ILE A 9 -8.56 -11.38 -3.24
N ASP A 10 -8.04 -12.57 -3.48
CA ASP A 10 -7.40 -13.37 -2.43
C ASP A 10 -6.00 -12.80 -2.17
N ASN A 11 -5.72 -12.43 -0.93
CA ASN A 11 -4.41 -11.91 -0.54
C ASN A 11 -3.30 -12.97 -0.69
N LYS A 12 -3.65 -14.26 -0.69
CA LYS A 12 -2.72 -15.36 -0.99
C LYS A 12 -2.18 -15.30 -2.42
N SER A 13 -2.90 -14.67 -3.35
CA SER A 13 -2.45 -14.49 -4.73
C SER A 13 -1.26 -13.54 -4.85
N LEU A 14 -0.90 -12.82 -3.79
CA LEU A 14 0.24 -11.91 -3.75
C LEU A 14 1.55 -12.62 -3.37
N GLY A 15 1.52 -13.90 -3.01
CA GLY A 15 2.70 -14.65 -2.56
C GLY A 15 2.93 -14.57 -1.05
N ASP A 16 3.79 -15.48 -0.54
CA ASP A 16 3.98 -15.69 0.90
C ASP A 16 5.09 -14.80 1.50
N LYS A 17 5.93 -14.20 0.65
CA LYS A 17 7.10 -13.44 1.07
C LYS A 17 7.04 -12.00 0.57
N PHE A 18 6.93 -11.08 1.51
CA PHE A 18 7.00 -9.65 1.26
C PHE A 18 8.44 -9.16 1.46
N LEU A 19 8.98 -8.52 0.43
CA LEU A 19 10.28 -7.88 0.47
C LEU A 19 10.07 -6.38 0.66
N LEU A 20 10.70 -5.80 1.69
CA LEU A 20 10.70 -4.35 1.87
C LEU A 20 11.56 -3.71 0.76
N VAL A 21 10.97 -2.82 -0.02
CA VAL A 21 11.62 -2.16 -1.16
C VAL A 21 11.96 -0.70 -0.85
N ASP A 22 11.08 0.00 -0.14
CA ASP A 22 11.26 1.42 0.13
C ASP A 22 10.54 1.84 1.42
N ILE A 23 11.05 2.90 2.05
CA ILE A 23 10.39 3.59 3.16
C ILE A 23 10.35 5.09 2.83
N SER A 24 9.14 5.66 2.79
CA SER A 24 8.95 7.08 2.53
C SER A 24 8.16 7.77 3.65
N PRO A 25 8.47 9.04 3.99
CA PRO A 25 7.72 9.77 4.99
C PRO A 25 6.30 10.07 4.49
N ALA A 26 5.33 9.87 5.37
CA ALA A 26 3.98 10.40 5.24
C ALA A 26 3.93 11.76 5.91
N TYR A 27 3.49 12.78 5.15
CA TYR A 27 3.37 14.15 5.64
C TYR A 27 1.94 14.44 6.07
N GLU A 28 1.79 15.36 7.03
CA GLU A 28 0.49 15.93 7.35
C GLU A 28 -0.06 16.76 6.19
N TYR A 29 -1.38 16.76 6.05
CA TYR A 29 -2.09 17.64 5.15
C TYR A 29 -3.09 18.47 5.96
N LYS A 30 -3.09 19.78 5.74
CA LYS A 30 -4.07 20.72 6.31
C LYS A 30 -4.60 21.58 5.18
N ASP A 31 -5.92 21.71 5.11
CA ASP A 31 -6.63 22.48 4.07
C ASP A 31 -6.23 22.11 2.62
N GLY A 32 -5.86 20.84 2.41
CA GLY A 32 -5.44 20.32 1.11
C GLY A 32 -3.95 20.52 0.76
N GLU A 33 -3.19 21.25 1.58
CA GLU A 33 -1.76 21.47 1.36
C GLU A 33 -0.88 20.58 2.23
N ARG A 34 0.19 20.05 1.62
CA ARG A 34 1.19 19.22 2.29
C ARG A 34 2.01 20.10 3.24
N GLN A 35 2.10 19.67 4.49
CA GLN A 35 2.93 20.29 5.51
C GLN A 35 4.31 19.60 5.56
N ASP A 36 5.31 20.26 6.14
CA ASP A 36 6.64 19.65 6.33
C ASP A 36 6.70 18.73 7.55
N THR A 37 5.62 18.65 8.33
CA THR A 37 5.52 17.76 9.49
C THR A 37 5.30 16.32 9.02
N VAL A 38 6.20 15.43 9.41
CA VAL A 38 6.09 13.99 9.17
C VAL A 38 5.13 13.39 10.20
N SER A 39 4.03 12.79 9.74
CA SER A 39 3.04 12.10 10.56
C SER A 39 3.29 10.59 10.67
N GLY A 40 4.13 10.03 9.79
CA GLY A 40 4.49 8.62 9.84
C GLY A 40 5.38 8.19 8.67
N TYR A 41 5.51 6.88 8.47
CA TYR A 41 6.29 6.30 7.37
C TYR A 41 5.47 5.24 6.65
N LYS A 42 5.54 5.25 5.31
CA LYS A 42 4.95 4.24 4.43
C LYS A 42 6.00 3.20 4.10
N TYR A 43 5.69 1.94 4.36
CA TYR A 43 6.53 0.80 4.00
C TYR A 43 6.01 0.21 2.69
N ASN A 44 6.82 0.33 1.65
CA ASN A 44 6.51 -0.22 0.34
C ASN A 44 7.10 -1.63 0.25
N SER A 45 6.25 -2.64 0.11
CA SER A 45 6.66 -4.03 -0.03
C SER A 45 6.36 -4.57 -1.42
N SER A 46 7.31 -5.28 -2.01
CA SER A 46 7.12 -6.08 -3.23
C SER A 46 6.93 -7.55 -2.87
N TYR A 47 6.32 -8.28 -3.78
CA TYR A 47 6.21 -9.72 -3.73
C TYR A 47 7.21 -10.38 -4.69
N GLU A 48 7.78 -11.49 -4.26
CA GLU A 48 8.54 -12.40 -5.13
C GLU A 48 7.52 -13.35 -5.79
N LYS A 49 7.50 -13.40 -7.12
CA LYS A 49 6.52 -14.18 -7.90
C LYS A 49 6.95 -15.63 -8.06
#